data_AF-H8ZER3-F1
#
_entry.id   AF-H8ZER3-F1
#
_cell.length_a   1.000
_cell.length_b   1.000
_cell.length_c   1.000
_cell.angle_alpha   90.00
_cell.angle_beta   90.00
_cell.angle_gamma   90.00
#
_symmetry.space_group_name_H-M   'P 1'
#
loop_
_entity.id
_entity.type
_entity.pdbx_description
1 polymer ?
#
loop_
_entity_poly.entity_id
_entity_poly.type
_entity_poly.pdbx_seq_one_letter_code
_entity_poly.pdbx_strand_id
1 'polypeptide(L)' 'MTNQVIDDIHTLRVLNKSEIPMGKGSRQCRSCMGRRGLIRQYELMMCRRCFREYATDIGFEKLN' A
#
# COMPACT_ATOMS: atom_id res chain seq x y z
N MET A 1 -36.46 18.51 -10.68
CA MET A 1 -35.29 19.10 -11.38
C MET A 1 -34.08 18.59 -10.64
N THR A 2 -33.54 17.46 -11.09
CA THR A 2 -32.44 16.75 -10.40
C THR A 2 -31.23 17.68 -10.34
N ASN A 3 -30.63 17.78 -9.15
CA ASN A 3 -29.50 18.65 -8.92
C ASN A 3 -28.31 18.04 -9.67
N GLN A 4 -28.12 18.45 -10.93
CA GLN A 4 -27.09 17.96 -11.85
C GLN A 4 -25.72 17.87 -11.17
N VAL A 5 -25.41 18.86 -10.30
CA VAL A 5 -24.18 18.92 -9.49
C VAL A 5 -24.01 17.72 -8.54
N ILE A 6 -25.08 17.24 -7.89
CA ILE A 6 -25.02 16.10 -6.96
C ILE A 6 -24.82 14.79 -7.72
N ASP A 7 -25.49 14.64 -8.86
CA ASP A 7 -25.37 13.46 -9.74
C ASP A 7 -23.95 13.40 -10.36
N ASP A 8 -23.36 14.54 -10.72
CA ASP A 8 -21.99 14.65 -11.24
C ASP A 8 -20.94 14.31 -10.17
N ILE A 9 -21.11 14.75 -8.91
CA ILE A 9 -20.21 14.40 -7.79
C ILE A 9 -20.25 12.89 -7.53
N HIS A 10 -21.42 12.26 -7.58
CA HIS A 10 -21.56 10.81 -7.42
C HIS A 10 -20.90 10.06 -8.59
N THR A 11 -21.06 10.56 -9.81
CA THR A 11 -20.49 9.96 -11.03
C THR A 11 -18.96 10.09 -11.09
N LEU A 12 -18.38 11.21 -10.61
CA LEU A 12 -16.92 11.39 -10.47
C LEU A 12 -16.29 10.39 -9.50
N ARG A 13 -17.03 9.95 -8.46
CA ARG A 13 -16.56 8.89 -7.56
C ARG A 13 -16.59 7.49 -8.19
N VAL A 14 -17.46 7.26 -9.19
CA VAL A 14 -17.57 5.98 -9.91
C VAL A 14 -16.52 5.86 -11.02
N LEU A 15 -16.20 6.95 -11.73
CA LEU A 15 -15.24 6.94 -12.85
C LEU A 15 -13.78 6.74 -12.43
N ASN A 16 -13.42 7.01 -11.18
CA ASN A 16 -12.05 6.87 -10.67
C ASN A 16 -11.78 5.54 -9.93
N LYS A 17 -12.75 4.61 -9.89
CA LYS A 17 -12.61 3.35 -9.13
C LYS A 17 -11.60 2.38 -9.78
N SER A 18 -11.38 2.48 -11.08
CA SER A 18 -10.55 1.56 -11.87
C SER A 18 -9.05 1.85 -11.84
N GLU A 19 -8.62 2.99 -11.28
CA GLU A 19 -7.20 3.40 -11.32
C GLU A 19 -6.39 2.96 -10.10
N ILE A 20 -7.00 2.45 -9.04
CA ILE A 20 -6.26 1.97 -7.87
C ILE A 20 -5.62 0.63 -8.24
N PRO A 21 -4.29 0.54 -8.39
CA PRO A 21 -3.66 -0.69 -8.83
C PRO A 21 -3.82 -1.75 -7.73
N MET A 22 -4.50 -2.85 -8.09
CA MET A 22 -4.80 -3.95 -7.18
C MET A 22 -3.86 -5.15 -7.39
N GLY A 23 -3.80 -6.03 -6.39
CA GLY A 23 -3.06 -7.28 -6.47
C GLY A 23 -1.62 -7.22 -5.96
N LYS A 24 -0.79 -8.17 -6.42
CA LYS A 24 0.61 -8.33 -5.96
C LYS A 24 1.56 -7.35 -6.65
N GLY A 25 1.31 -7.05 -7.92
CA GLY A 25 2.17 -6.18 -8.74
C GLY A 25 2.08 -4.69 -8.38
N SER A 26 0.98 -4.28 -7.75
CA SER A 26 0.76 -2.91 -7.32
C SER A 26 1.52 -2.52 -6.06
N ARG A 27 2.11 -3.49 -5.36
CA ARG A 27 2.80 -3.28 -4.08
C ARG A 27 4.30 -3.47 -4.26
N GLN A 28 5.06 -2.62 -3.60
CA GLN A 28 6.52 -2.66 -3.61
C GLN A 28 7.09 -2.31 -2.24
N CYS A 29 8.31 -2.75 -1.97
CA CYS A 29 9.03 -2.39 -0.76
C CYS A 29 9.32 -0.89 -0.76
N ARG A 30 9.04 -0.21 0.36
CA ARG A 30 9.37 1.23 0.55
C ARG A 30 10.87 1.56 0.51
N SER A 31 11.76 0.59 0.71
CA SER A 31 13.22 0.79 0.72
C SER A 31 13.86 0.39 -0.62
N CYS A 32 13.72 -0.87 -1.05
CA CYS A 32 14.40 -1.36 -2.25
C CYS A 32 13.53 -1.43 -3.51
N MET A 33 12.27 -0.99 -3.47
CA MET A 33 11.30 -1.04 -4.58
C MET A 33 11.03 -2.45 -5.14
N GLY A 34 11.53 -3.50 -4.48
CA GLY A 34 11.30 -4.88 -4.85
C GLY A 34 9.86 -5.33 -4.56
N ARG A 35 9.32 -6.21 -5.42
CA ARG A 35 7.94 -6.74 -5.29
C ARG A 35 7.85 -8.11 -4.61
N ARG A 36 8.99 -8.73 -4.30
CA ARG A 36 9.06 -10.11 -3.77
C ARG A 36 9.25 -10.10 -2.24
N GLY A 37 8.56 -11.02 -1.57
CA GLY A 37 8.75 -11.23 -0.12
C GLY A 37 8.37 -10.02 0.74
N LEU A 38 7.28 -9.34 0.39
CA LEU A 38 6.79 -8.15 1.09
C LEU A 38 6.10 -8.55 2.40
N ILE A 39 6.60 -8.03 3.52
CA ILE A 39 5.97 -8.03 4.84
C ILE A 39 4.93 -6.89 4.85
N ARG A 40 3.67 -7.28 5.06
CA ARG A 40 2.50 -6.38 5.02
C ARG A 40 1.88 -6.17 6.39
N GLN A 41 2.36 -6.89 7.40
CA GLN A 41 1.87 -6.77 8.76
C GLN A 41 2.29 -5.42 9.34
N TYR A 42 1.41 -4.84 10.16
CA TYR A 42 1.61 -3.52 10.78
C TYR A 42 1.89 -2.41 9.75
N GLU A 43 1.40 -2.57 8.51
CA GLU A 43 1.58 -1.60 7.42
C GLU A 43 3.05 -1.27 7.08
N LEU A 44 3.99 -2.15 7.45
CA LEU A 44 5.42 -1.95 7.23
C LEU A 44 5.78 -1.77 5.74
N MET A 45 5.10 -2.50 4.85
CA MET A 45 5.30 -2.46 3.39
C MET A 45 6.79 -2.59 3.00
N MET A 46 7.51 -3.50 3.67
CA MET A 46 8.94 -3.75 3.46
C MET A 46 9.20 -5.17 2.99
N CYS A 47 10.24 -5.41 2.18
CA CYS A 47 10.64 -6.79 1.87
C CYS A 47 11.42 -7.41 3.03
N ARG A 48 11.40 -8.74 3.14
CA ARG A 48 12.09 -9.48 4.22
C ARG A 48 13.59 -9.22 4.35
N ARG A 49 14.27 -8.78 3.27
CA ARG A 49 15.70 -8.44 3.30
C ARG A 49 15.89 -7.09 4.00
N CYS A 50 15.24 -6.06 3.49
CA CYS A 50 15.24 -4.72 4.09
C CYS A 50 14.74 -4.75 5.54
N PHE A 51 13.71 -5.53 5.85
CA PHE A 51 13.25 -5.64 7.24
C PHE A 51 14.34 -6.14 8.19
N ARG A 52 15.19 -7.09 7.79
CA ARG A 52 16.28 -7.58 8.64
C ARG A 52 17.39 -6.54 8.81
N GLU A 53 17.61 -5.70 7.82
CA GLU A 53 18.58 -4.59 7.87
C GLU A 53 18.10 -3.48 8.80
N TYR A 54 16.82 -3.12 8.75
CA TYR A 54 16.22 -2.03 9.54
C TYR A 54 15.50 -2.49 10.82
N ALA A 55 15.53 -3.78 11.16
CA ALA A 55 14.75 -4.33 12.28
C ALA A 55 15.08 -3.59 13.60
N THR A 56 16.37 -3.41 13.86
CA THR A 56 16.88 -2.72 15.06
C THR A 56 16.45 -1.26 15.09
N ASP A 57 16.52 -0.55 13.97
CA ASP A 57 16.18 0.88 13.87
C ASP A 57 14.69 1.13 14.07
N ILE A 58 13.86 0.15 13.70
CA ILE A 58 12.41 0.18 13.92
C ILE A 58 12.06 -0.16 15.39
N GLY A 59 13.00 -0.75 16.14
CA GLY A 59 12.80 -1.19 17.52
C GLY A 59 12.36 -2.65 17.65
N PHE A 60 12.53 -3.47 16.61
CA PHE A 60 12.37 -4.91 16.74
C PHE A 60 13.64 -5.55 17.31
N GLU A 61 13.48 -6.30 18.38
CA GLU A 61 14.55 -7.08 19.00
C GLU A 61 14.25 -8.58 18.90
N LYS A 62 15.30 -9.38 18.69
CA LYS A 62 15.17 -10.83 18.74
C LYS A 62 15.22 -11.27 20.20
N LEU A 63 14.06 -11.60 20.74
CA LEU A 63 13.97 -12.33 22.00
C LEU A 63 14.21 -13.81 21.74
N ASN A 64 14.96 -14.46 22.62
CA ASN A 64 15.33 -15.88 22.52
C ASN A 64 14.24 -16.79 23.08
#